data_AF-A0A6I4P154-F1
#
_entry.id   AF-A0A6I4P154-F1
#
_cell.length_a   1.000
_cell.length_b   1.000
_cell.length_c   1.000
_cell.angle_alpha   90.00
_cell.angle_beta   90.00
_cell.angle_gamma   90.00
#
_symmetry.space_group_name_H-M   'P 1'
#
loop_
_entity.id
_entity.type
_entity.pdbx_description
1 polymer ?
#
loop_
_entity_poly.entity_id
_entity_poly.type
_entity_poly.pdbx_seq_one_letter_code
_entity_poly.pdbx_strand_id
1 'polypeptide(L)'
;MTGASGPGTSDATIEERVAALDGSLSPQERALAEVMLDHLSELAVYRAGELAELAGVSKATVSRFVRRLGFADWAAVRANVTARRAAGTPIGAVGAPAGSADGAAVVL
;
A
#
# COMPACT_ATOMS: atom_id res chain seq x y z
N MET A 1 -30.61 1.16 -7.61
CA MET A 1 -30.49 2.12 -6.50
C MET A 1 -30.01 1.34 -5.27
N THR A 2 -28.69 1.24 -5.09
CA THR A 2 -28.12 0.81 -3.80
C THR A 2 -26.93 1.71 -3.56
N GLY A 3 -27.18 2.80 -2.84
CA GLY A 3 -26.13 3.57 -2.20
C GLY A 3 -25.53 2.68 -1.13
N ALA A 4 -24.29 2.23 -1.33
CA ALA A 4 -23.47 1.78 -0.24
C ALA A 4 -23.08 3.05 0.54
N SER A 5 -23.70 3.21 1.71
CA SER A 5 -23.25 4.11 2.77
C SER A 5 -21.73 4.12 2.80
N GLY A 6 -21.13 5.30 2.57
CA GLY A 6 -19.67 5.44 2.53
C GLY A 6 -19.06 4.88 3.82
N PRO A 7 -18.10 3.94 3.74
CA PRO A 7 -17.41 3.50 4.93
C PRO A 7 -16.67 4.72 5.49
N GLY A 8 -16.82 4.93 6.80
CA GLY A 8 -15.89 5.79 7.52
C GLY A 8 -14.49 5.40 7.09
N THR A 9 -13.68 6.37 6.69
CA THR A 9 -12.39 6.23 5.97
C THR A 9 -11.39 5.27 6.64
N SER A 10 -11.67 4.85 7.88
CA SER A 10 -10.93 3.88 8.67
C SER A 10 -10.99 2.44 8.15
N ASP A 11 -12.10 2.00 7.54
CA ASP A 11 -12.29 0.59 7.08
C ASP A 11 -12.11 0.40 5.57
N ALA A 12 -12.01 1.50 4.82
CA ALA A 12 -11.89 1.45 3.36
C ALA A 12 -10.63 0.70 2.90
N THR A 13 -10.81 -0.14 1.89
CA THR A 13 -9.78 -0.92 1.21
C THR A 13 -8.78 -0.04 0.45
N ILE A 14 -7.60 -0.56 0.11
CA ILE A 14 -6.60 0.23 -0.64
C ILE A 14 -7.16 0.64 -1.99
N GLU A 15 -7.91 -0.27 -2.61
CA GLU A 15 -8.60 -0.10 -3.89
C GLU A 15 -9.58 1.08 -3.85
N GLU A 16 -10.45 1.13 -2.83
CA GLU A 16 -11.41 2.22 -2.64
C GLU A 16 -10.71 3.56 -2.38
N ARG A 17 -9.63 3.54 -1.59
CA ARG A 17 -8.84 4.75 -1.31
C ARG A 17 -8.12 5.27 -2.55
N VAL A 18 -7.61 4.39 -3.40
CA VAL A 18 -7.01 4.77 -4.69
C VAL A 18 -8.09 5.34 -5.62
N ALA A 19 -9.24 4.68 -5.74
CA ALA A 19 -10.36 5.15 -6.56
C ALA A 19 -10.88 6.53 -6.12
N ALA A 20 -10.88 6.82 -4.82
CA ALA A 20 -11.23 8.14 -4.28
C ALA A 20 -10.24 9.26 -4.69
N LEU A 21 -9.01 8.91 -5.08
CA LEU A 21 -7.98 9.86 -5.48
C LEU A 21 -7.81 10.01 -7.00
N ASP A 22 -8.40 9.15 -7.82
CA ASP A 22 -8.13 8.98 -9.27
C ASP A 22 -8.10 10.30 -10.07
N GLY A 23 -9.02 11.23 -9.78
CA GLY A 23 -9.09 12.55 -10.42
C GLY A 23 -8.01 13.57 -10.00
N SER A 24 -7.22 13.24 -8.98
CA SER A 24 -6.25 14.14 -8.35
C SER A 24 -4.81 13.59 -8.37
N LEU A 25 -4.60 12.44 -9.01
CA LEU A 25 -3.30 11.80 -9.14
C LEU A 25 -2.46 12.47 -10.22
N SER A 26 -1.21 12.79 -9.90
CA SER A 26 -0.19 13.12 -10.89
C SER A 26 0.18 11.89 -11.73
N PRO A 27 0.81 12.05 -12.90
CA PRO A 27 1.21 10.91 -13.74
C PRO A 27 2.07 9.86 -13.01
N GLN A 28 2.97 10.31 -12.13
CA GLN A 28 3.80 9.41 -11.32
C GLN A 28 2.98 8.67 -10.25
N GLU A 29 2.02 9.36 -9.62
CA GLU A 29 1.12 8.71 -8.65
C GLU A 29 0.16 7.73 -9.32
N ARG A 30 -0.26 7.99 -10.57
CA ARG A 30 -1.06 7.04 -11.36
C ARG A 30 -0.27 5.77 -11.65
N ALA A 31 0.96 5.89 -12.16
CA ALA A 31 1.82 4.73 -12.41
C ALA A 31 2.06 3.91 -11.12
N LEU A 32 2.29 4.60 -9.99
CA LEU A 32 2.41 3.96 -8.69
C LEU A 32 1.11 3.28 -8.24
N ALA A 33 -0.04 3.92 -8.44
CA ALA A 33 -1.35 3.38 -8.10
C ALA A 33 -1.65 2.11 -8.90
N GLU A 34 -1.39 2.13 -10.21
CA GLU A 34 -1.54 0.98 -11.11
C GLU A 34 -0.71 -0.21 -10.60
N VAL A 35 0.60 0.00 -10.37
CA VAL A 35 1.48 -1.05 -9.82
C VAL A 35 1.01 -1.57 -8.46
N MET A 36 0.53 -0.69 -7.57
CA MET A 36 0.01 -1.12 -6.27
C MET A 36 -1.25 -1.97 -6.38
N LEU A 37 -2.13 -1.68 -7.34
CA LEU A 37 -3.36 -2.44 -7.58
C LEU A 37 -3.06 -3.78 -8.25
N ASP A 38 -2.16 -3.80 -9.23
CA ASP A 38 -1.72 -5.01 -9.93
C ASP A 38 -1.04 -6.00 -8.95
N HIS A 39 -0.28 -5.47 -7.99
CA HIS A 39 0.45 -6.27 -6.99
C HIS A 39 -0.18 -6.25 -5.59
N LEU A 40 -1.49 -5.96 -5.49
CA LEU A 40 -2.16 -5.78 -4.20
C LEU A 40 -2.02 -7.01 -3.27
N SER A 41 -2.11 -8.20 -3.85
CA SER A 41 -1.94 -9.49 -3.16
C SER A 41 -0.50 -9.77 -2.71
N GLU A 42 0.46 -8.97 -3.13
CA GLU A 42 1.88 -9.19 -2.91
C GLU A 42 2.52 -8.04 -2.12
N LEU A 43 1.83 -6.92 -1.92
CA LEU A 43 2.36 -5.76 -1.19
C LEU A 43 2.90 -6.10 0.21
N ALA A 44 2.38 -7.14 0.86
CA ALA A 44 2.87 -7.56 2.18
C ALA A 44 4.32 -8.06 2.17
N VAL A 45 4.84 -8.53 1.03
CA VAL A 45 6.22 -9.00 0.89
C VAL A 45 7.13 -7.96 0.23
N TYR A 46 6.59 -7.03 -0.57
CA TYR A 46 7.37 -5.96 -1.19
C TYR A 46 7.86 -4.89 -0.19
N ARG A 47 9.06 -4.38 -0.44
CA ARG A 47 9.59 -3.16 0.19
C ARG A 47 9.18 -1.93 -0.62
N ALA A 48 9.13 -0.77 0.05
CA ALA A 48 8.82 0.51 -0.60
C ALA A 48 9.78 0.85 -1.76
N GLY A 49 11.06 0.44 -1.63
CA GLY A 49 12.05 0.63 -2.68
C GLY A 49 11.78 -0.22 -3.90
N GLU A 50 11.47 -1.50 -3.73
CA GLU A 50 11.18 -2.42 -4.84
C GLU A 50 9.95 -1.96 -5.63
N LEU A 51 8.92 -1.52 -4.91
CA LEU A 51 7.73 -0.97 -5.55
C LEU A 51 8.01 0.37 -6.28
N ALA A 52 8.90 1.19 -5.73
CA ALA A 52 9.31 2.44 -6.38
C ALA A 52 10.02 2.18 -7.72
N GLU A 53 10.92 1.19 -7.77
CA GLU A 53 11.60 0.78 -8.99
C GLU A 53 10.60 0.22 -10.02
N LEU A 54 9.66 -0.63 -9.59
CA LEU A 54 8.62 -1.19 -10.47
C LEU A 54 7.72 -0.11 -11.10
N ALA A 55 7.37 0.92 -10.32
CA ALA A 55 6.55 2.04 -10.80
C ALA A 55 7.38 3.14 -11.50
N GLY A 56 8.70 3.04 -11.54
CA GLY A 56 9.58 4.07 -12.11
C GLY A 56 9.52 5.41 -11.36
N VAL A 57 9.28 5.39 -10.04
CA VAL A 57 9.15 6.58 -9.20
C VAL A 57 10.17 6.60 -8.07
N SER A 58 10.31 7.73 -7.38
CA SER A 58 11.17 7.82 -6.20
C SER A 58 10.52 7.22 -4.94
N LYS A 59 11.32 6.74 -3.98
CA LYS A 59 10.84 6.34 -2.64
C LYS A 59 10.08 7.45 -1.92
N ALA A 60 10.46 8.71 -2.15
CA ALA A 60 9.77 9.87 -1.59
C ALA A 60 8.36 10.02 -2.17
N THR A 61 8.19 9.74 -3.47
CA THR A 61 6.87 9.68 -4.13
C THR A 61 6.01 8.60 -3.48
N VAL A 62 6.55 7.40 -3.24
CA VAL A 62 5.84 6.30 -2.56
C VAL A 62 5.38 6.71 -1.17
N SER A 63 6.28 7.26 -0.35
CA SER A 63 5.94 7.71 1.01
C SER A 63 4.83 8.77 1.02
N ARG A 64 4.91 9.77 0.13
CA ARG A 64 3.87 10.80 0.01
C ARG A 64 2.53 10.20 -0.42
N PHE A 65 2.55 9.28 -1.39
CA PHE A 65 1.34 8.65 -1.90
C PHE A 65 0.63 7.80 -0.85
N VAL A 66 1.33 6.94 -0.12
CA VAL A 66 0.69 6.11 0.93
C VAL A 66 0.15 6.95 2.09
N ARG A 67 0.79 8.08 2.39
CA ARG A 67 0.26 9.08 3.35
C ARG A 67 -1.01 9.74 2.86
N ARG A 68 -1.08 10.02 1.56
CA ARG A 68 -2.29 10.52 0.91
C ARG A 68 -3.42 9.49 0.90
N LEU A 69 -3.08 8.20 0.82
CA LEU A 69 -4.01 7.08 1.06
C LEU A 69 -4.37 6.89 2.55
N GLY A 70 -3.88 7.72 3.47
CA GLY A 70 -4.20 7.65 4.89
C GLY A 70 -3.44 6.58 5.67
N PHE A 71 -2.31 6.09 5.16
CA PHE A 71 -1.36 5.25 5.90
C PHE A 71 -0.22 6.10 6.45
N ALA A 72 0.32 5.78 7.62
CA ALA A 72 1.48 6.50 8.14
C ALA A 72 2.70 6.35 7.20
N ASP A 73 2.99 5.11 6.80
CA ASP A 73 4.13 4.71 5.98
C ASP A 73 3.85 3.38 5.26
N TRP A 74 4.81 2.93 4.43
CA TRP A 74 4.74 1.64 3.75
C TRP A 74 4.53 0.45 4.70
N ALA A 75 5.13 0.49 5.90
CA ALA A 75 4.94 -0.57 6.89
C ALA A 75 3.45 -0.72 7.32
N ALA A 76 2.72 0.40 7.41
CA ALA A 76 1.29 0.38 7.72
C ALA A 76 0.46 -0.22 6.58
N VAL A 77 0.86 0.01 5.32
CA VAL A 77 0.25 -0.64 4.14
C VAL A 77 0.42 -2.16 4.23
N ARG A 78 1.66 -2.64 4.46
CA ARG A 78 1.94 -4.07 4.62
C ARG A 78 1.14 -4.72 5.75
N ALA A 79 1.04 -4.03 6.89
CA ALA A 79 0.26 -4.49 8.03
C ALA A 79 -1.23 -4.60 7.69
N ASN A 80 -1.81 -3.58 7.03
CA ASN A 80 -3.22 -3.60 6.60
C ASN A 80 -3.49 -4.78 5.65
N VAL A 81 -2.65 -4.95 4.64
CA VAL A 81 -2.75 -6.04 3.66
C VAL A 81 -2.62 -7.41 4.34
N THR A 82 -1.70 -7.56 5.29
CA THR A 82 -1.49 -8.81 6.04
C THR A 82 -2.70 -9.12 6.94
N ALA A 83 -3.20 -8.12 7.67
CA ALA A 83 -4.38 -8.27 8.53
C ALA A 83 -5.62 -8.66 7.73
N ARG A 84 -5.83 -8.08 6.54
CA ARG A 84 -6.94 -8.44 5.65
C ARG A 84 -6.84 -9.87 5.11
N ARG A 85 -5.63 -10.35 4.80
CA ARG A 85 -5.42 -11.78 4.44
C ARG A 85 -5.75 -12.72 5.59
N ALA A 86 -5.32 -12.37 6.79
CA ALA A 86 -5.64 -13.13 8.00
C ALA A 86 -7.14 -13.12 8.30
N ALA A 87 -7.85 -12.04 7.98
CA ALA A 87 -9.31 -11.94 8.14
C ALA A 87 -10.10 -12.72 7.07
N GLY A 88 -9.53 -12.95 5.89
CA GLY A 88 -10.15 -13.70 4.79
C GLY A 88 -9.93 -15.23 4.84
N THR A 89 -9.15 -15.74 5.80
CA THR A 89 -8.79 -17.17 5.92
C THR A 89 -9.02 -17.64 7.37
N PRO A 90 -9.65 -18.81 7.61
CA PRO A 90 -9.78 -19.35 8.96
C PRO A 90 -8.40 -19.53 9.61
N ILE A 91 -8.30 -19.07 10.86
CA ILE A 91 -7.05 -19.00 11.63
C ILE A 91 -6.38 -20.37 11.71
N GLY A 92 -5.16 -20.45 11.18
CA GLY A 92 -4.25 -21.58 11.34
C GLY A 92 -2.80 -21.10 11.36
N ALA A 93 -2.25 -20.93 12.58
CA ALA A 93 -0.84 -20.85 12.94
C ALA A 93 -0.02 -19.63 12.41
N VAL A 94 0.22 -18.63 13.25
CA VAL A 94 1.40 -18.43 14.14
C VAL A 94 2.77 -18.47 13.44
N GLY A 95 3.50 -17.34 13.50
CA GLY A 95 4.94 -17.29 13.25
C GLY A 95 5.45 -16.04 12.54
N ALA A 96 5.42 -14.87 13.19
CA ALA A 96 6.35 -13.78 12.89
C ALA A 96 7.35 -13.66 14.04
N PRO A 97 8.64 -13.53 13.75
CA PRO A 97 9.25 -12.26 14.08
C PRO A 97 9.94 -11.60 12.90
N ALA A 98 9.68 -10.29 12.79
CA ALA A 98 10.36 -9.37 11.91
C ALA A 98 11.86 -9.30 12.25
N GLY A 99 12.70 -9.60 11.26
CA GLY A 99 14.14 -9.33 11.28
C GLY A 99 14.45 -8.23 10.26
N SER A 100 14.91 -7.10 10.77
CA SER A 100 15.31 -5.86 10.06
C SER A 100 16.46 -6.07 9.07
N ALA A 101 16.47 -5.36 7.93
CA ALA A 101 17.70 -4.97 7.20
C ALA A 101 17.43 -3.99 6.02
N ASP A 102 17.91 -2.76 6.23
CA ASP A 102 18.78 -1.99 5.33
C ASP A 102 18.24 -1.28 4.07
N GLY A 103 18.79 -0.08 3.82
CA GLY A 103 18.59 0.70 2.60
C GLY A 103 18.70 2.21 2.76
N ALA A 104 19.62 2.71 3.58
CA ALA A 104 20.08 4.10 3.52
C ALA A 104 20.70 4.34 2.13
N ALA A 105 20.03 5.15 1.30
CA ALA A 105 20.59 5.57 0.04
C ALA A 105 21.67 6.62 0.29
N VAL A 106 22.92 6.19 0.21
CA VAL A 106 24.07 7.04 -0.17
C VAL A 106 23.80 7.59 -1.57
N VAL A 107 23.92 8.90 -1.74
CA VAL A 107 23.96 9.55 -3.05
C VAL A 107 25.40 10.00 -3.24
N LEU A 108 26.05 9.42 -4.26
CA LEU A 108 27.33 9.86 -4.81
C LEU A 108 27.13 11.13 -5.64
#